data_AF-A0A3S8RSP1-F1
#
_entry.id   AF-A0A3S8RSP1-F1
#
_cell.length_a   1.000
_cell.length_b   1.000
_cell.length_c   1.000
_cell.angle_alpha   90.00
_cell.angle_beta   90.00
_cell.angle_gamma   90.00
#
_symmetry.space_group_name_H-M   'P 1'
#
loop_
_entity.id
_entity.type
_entity.pdbx_description
1 polymer ?
#
loop_
_entity_poly.entity_id
_entity_poly.type
_entity_poly.pdbx_seq_one_letter_code
_entity_poly.pdbx_strand_id
1 'polypeptide(L)'
;MLKYDVSLDENSDNSLSLILRNIKSNSVVLEFGPATGRMTKYLKEKLNCDVYIVEIDPESARIASKYSRDCVIGNIEEYAWLEHFDAIEFDYIVFADVLEHLYQPQKVLLESKRLLKEEGSIFVSIPNVAHNSIIIDLINNRFNYQEIGLLDNTHIRFFTYNSLMKMFEKAFLKPVKSLATYNRPRDTELNNDYDFISNEMLKFLLKNREYGEVYQFIFELKRSSSEELIVRNIRSTPNYYYAQLFINDGNGFNESQTIIQYMNYFDQDLRVAFDLSSFLNIHQLRIDPLNSSCIVKIKNIIINDDFHIKEWATNATKEWDGLLLFDTNDPQILIDTHRFDEVRKLEIVYEIFAYSHDLMTFTSYIADFIDNTVIDNQKKSAYINELESQLSLIKEKADQDEQACALELENKATLFQQQEELLAEKDSVISELTTQLEEIQFELNNVKKDFIAKLSAKEEDVLLLKDQLQDMKQQYDQLGKELNELMNKKGFFQKLKRNN
;
A
#
# COMPACT_ATOMS: atom_id res chain seq x y z
N MET A 1 5.01 5.41 -56.43
CA MET A 1 5.46 5.61 -55.04
C MET A 1 5.09 4.33 -54.31
N LEU A 2 6.04 3.65 -53.66
CA LEU A 2 5.78 2.36 -53.01
C LEU A 2 4.90 2.59 -51.78
N LYS A 3 3.81 1.81 -51.66
CA LYS A 3 2.68 2.03 -50.75
C LYS A 3 3.05 1.95 -49.24
N TYR A 4 4.23 1.42 -48.90
CA TYR A 4 4.63 1.11 -47.51
C TYR A 4 6.01 1.66 -47.07
N ASP A 5 6.51 2.72 -47.72
CA ASP A 5 7.83 3.33 -47.42
C ASP A 5 7.74 4.36 -46.26
N VAL A 6 7.71 3.87 -45.02
CA VAL A 6 7.70 4.71 -43.79
C VAL A 6 8.78 4.21 -42.81
N SER A 7 9.45 5.12 -42.09
CA SER A 7 10.49 4.79 -41.10
C SER A 7 9.96 4.04 -39.86
N LEU A 8 10.70 3.06 -39.33
CA LEU A 8 10.40 2.38 -38.06
C LEU A 8 10.63 3.31 -36.86
N ASP A 9 9.55 3.68 -36.17
CA ASP A 9 9.62 4.25 -34.81
C ASP A 9 9.45 3.12 -33.77
N GLU A 10 10.50 2.88 -32.99
CA GLU A 10 10.57 1.83 -31.96
C GLU A 10 9.61 2.07 -30.79
N ASN A 11 9.17 3.32 -30.60
CA ASN A 11 8.23 3.71 -29.53
C ASN A 11 6.77 3.74 -30.01
N SER A 12 6.53 3.59 -31.31
CA SER A 12 5.16 3.51 -31.83
C SER A 12 4.55 2.13 -31.56
N ASP A 13 3.32 2.08 -31.08
CA ASP A 13 2.56 0.83 -30.86
C ASP A 13 1.88 0.36 -32.16
N ASN A 14 2.68 0.16 -33.22
CA ASN A 14 2.22 -0.47 -34.46
C ASN A 14 2.47 -1.99 -34.47
N SER A 15 1.84 -2.70 -35.40
CA SER A 15 1.90 -4.17 -35.47
C SER A 15 3.33 -4.70 -35.63
N LEU A 16 4.14 -4.07 -36.49
CA LEU A 16 5.52 -4.46 -36.75
C LEU A 16 6.40 -4.31 -35.50
N SER A 17 6.29 -3.20 -34.77
CA SER A 17 7.08 -2.99 -33.54
C SER A 17 6.70 -3.99 -32.45
N LEU A 18 5.41 -4.32 -32.32
CA LEU A 18 4.93 -5.35 -31.40
C LEU A 18 5.49 -6.73 -31.74
N ILE A 19 5.57 -7.11 -33.01
CA ILE A 19 6.22 -8.37 -33.43
C ILE A 19 7.72 -8.31 -33.09
N LEU A 20 8.41 -7.25 -33.50
CA LEU A 20 9.87 -7.10 -33.33
C LEU A 20 10.31 -7.17 -31.86
N ARG A 21 9.55 -6.57 -30.93
CA ARG A 21 9.82 -6.62 -29.48
C ARG A 21 9.80 -8.04 -28.90
N ASN A 22 9.22 -9.01 -29.60
CA ASN A 22 9.10 -10.40 -29.17
C ASN A 22 10.04 -11.37 -29.92
N ILE A 23 10.79 -10.88 -30.92
CA ILE A 23 11.79 -11.68 -31.63
C ILE A 23 13.13 -11.57 -30.91
N LYS A 24 13.73 -12.71 -30.56
CA LYS A 24 15.05 -12.76 -29.92
C LYS A 24 16.17 -12.43 -30.91
N SER A 25 17.21 -11.75 -30.44
CA SER A 25 18.43 -11.51 -31.22
C SER A 25 19.15 -12.81 -31.60
N ASN A 26 19.88 -12.79 -32.71
CA ASN A 26 20.63 -13.94 -33.27
C ASN A 26 19.75 -15.14 -33.64
N SER A 27 18.49 -14.90 -34.00
CA SER A 27 17.55 -15.95 -34.40
C SER A 27 17.55 -16.19 -35.91
N VAL A 28 17.07 -17.34 -36.35
CA VAL A 28 16.80 -17.66 -37.76
C VAL A 28 15.33 -17.38 -38.05
N VAL A 29 15.05 -16.44 -38.96
CA VAL A 29 13.69 -15.91 -39.20
C VAL A 29 13.29 -16.09 -40.65
N LEU A 30 12.09 -16.61 -40.90
CA LEU A 30 11.43 -16.59 -42.22
C LEU A 30 10.36 -15.50 -42.22
N GLU A 31 10.51 -14.50 -43.09
CA GLU A 31 9.55 -13.40 -43.26
C GLU A 31 8.82 -13.56 -44.59
N PHE A 32 7.49 -13.71 -44.52
CA PHE A 32 6.62 -13.69 -45.68
C PHE A 32 6.15 -12.27 -45.95
N GLY A 33 6.17 -11.85 -47.23
CA GLY A 33 5.75 -10.51 -47.64
C GLY A 33 6.59 -9.36 -47.05
N PRO A 34 7.93 -9.38 -47.17
CA PRO A 34 8.80 -8.33 -46.63
C PRO A 34 8.60 -6.95 -47.29
N ALA A 35 7.89 -6.88 -48.43
CA ALA A 35 7.82 -5.70 -49.28
C ALA A 35 9.23 -5.15 -49.57
N THR A 36 9.50 -3.88 -49.25
CA THR A 36 10.84 -3.27 -49.44
C THR A 36 11.86 -3.65 -48.37
N GLY A 37 11.52 -4.54 -47.44
CA GLY A 37 12.43 -5.12 -46.46
C GLY A 37 12.64 -4.26 -45.20
N ARG A 38 11.63 -3.48 -44.80
CA ARG A 38 11.70 -2.63 -43.60
C ARG A 38 11.94 -3.46 -42.33
N MET A 39 11.15 -4.51 -42.11
CA MET A 39 11.34 -5.44 -40.98
C MET A 39 12.57 -6.32 -41.21
N THR A 40 12.79 -6.84 -42.41
CA THR A 40 14.00 -7.59 -42.80
C THR A 40 15.29 -6.87 -42.39
N LYS A 41 15.40 -5.58 -42.72
CA LYS A 41 16.53 -4.72 -42.37
C LYS A 41 16.73 -4.61 -40.87
N TYR A 42 15.64 -4.39 -40.12
CA TYR A 42 15.71 -4.29 -38.65
C TYR A 42 16.18 -5.60 -38.02
N LEU A 43 15.58 -6.72 -38.42
CA LEU A 43 15.95 -8.05 -37.97
C LEU A 43 17.44 -8.32 -38.22
N LYS A 44 17.95 -7.94 -39.41
CA LYS A 44 19.35 -8.13 -39.77
C LYS A 44 20.31 -7.21 -39.03
N GLU A 45 20.08 -5.90 -39.07
CA GLU A 45 21.04 -4.89 -38.59
C GLU A 45 20.99 -4.66 -37.08
N LYS A 46 19.80 -4.78 -36.46
CA LYS A 46 19.60 -4.49 -35.03
C LYS A 46 19.56 -5.74 -34.18
N LEU A 47 18.85 -6.77 -34.63
CA LEU A 47 18.74 -8.03 -33.88
C LEU A 47 19.79 -9.07 -34.29
N ASN A 48 20.60 -8.79 -35.31
CA ASN A 48 21.62 -9.72 -35.83
C ASN A 48 21.03 -11.09 -36.21
N CYS A 49 19.79 -11.12 -36.71
CA CYS A 49 19.13 -12.33 -37.15
C CYS A 49 19.59 -12.76 -38.55
N ASP A 50 19.46 -14.05 -38.83
CA ASP A 50 19.57 -14.61 -40.17
C ASP A 50 18.18 -14.70 -40.78
N VAL A 51 17.89 -13.76 -41.69
CA VAL A 51 16.55 -13.56 -42.24
C VAL A 51 16.44 -14.18 -43.62
N TYR A 52 15.40 -14.96 -43.86
CA TYR A 52 15.03 -15.56 -45.14
C TYR A 52 13.69 -15.00 -45.54
N ILE A 53 13.47 -14.75 -46.83
CA ILE A 53 12.27 -14.04 -47.28
C ILE A 53 11.55 -14.73 -48.43
N VAL A 54 10.23 -14.59 -48.47
CA VAL A 54 9.39 -14.96 -49.62
C VAL A 54 8.54 -13.76 -50.02
N GLU A 55 8.72 -13.29 -51.25
CA GLU A 55 8.07 -12.07 -51.77
C GLU A 55 7.53 -12.34 -53.18
N ILE A 56 6.32 -11.85 -53.47
CA ILE A 56 5.68 -12.05 -54.76
C ILE A 56 6.13 -11.01 -55.79
N ASP A 57 6.43 -9.78 -55.37
CA ASP A 57 6.89 -8.71 -56.27
C ASP A 57 8.42 -8.75 -56.47
N PRO A 58 8.91 -9.00 -57.69
CA PRO A 58 10.36 -9.13 -57.94
C PRO A 58 11.17 -7.88 -57.60
N GLU A 59 10.60 -6.68 -57.75
CA GLU A 59 11.33 -5.43 -57.46
C GLU A 59 11.46 -5.21 -55.95
N SER A 60 10.39 -5.42 -55.19
CA SER A 60 10.40 -5.41 -53.72
C SER A 60 11.36 -6.45 -53.18
N ALA A 61 11.32 -7.69 -53.72
CA ALA A 61 12.25 -8.76 -53.38
C ALA A 61 13.72 -8.37 -53.61
N ARG A 62 14.02 -7.70 -54.73
CA ARG A 62 15.38 -7.20 -55.04
C ARG A 62 15.86 -6.15 -54.04
N ILE A 63 14.96 -5.34 -53.47
CA ILE A 63 15.31 -4.35 -52.45
C ILE A 63 15.51 -5.02 -51.09
N ALA A 64 14.57 -5.87 -50.66
CA ALA A 64 14.60 -6.56 -49.38
C ALA A 64 15.76 -7.56 -49.28
N SER A 65 16.10 -8.23 -50.38
CA SER A 65 17.17 -9.25 -50.44
C SER A 65 18.57 -8.74 -50.07
N LYS A 66 18.77 -7.42 -50.07
CA LYS A 66 20.01 -6.79 -49.57
C LYS A 66 20.23 -7.05 -48.07
N TYR A 67 19.17 -7.36 -47.34
CA TYR A 67 19.19 -7.57 -45.90
C TYR A 67 18.88 -9.02 -45.50
N SER A 68 18.51 -9.89 -46.44
CA SER A 68 18.25 -11.31 -46.20
C SER A 68 19.46 -12.19 -46.55
N ARG A 69 19.46 -13.42 -46.03
CA ARG A 69 20.39 -14.50 -46.40
C ARG A 69 20.05 -15.10 -47.74
N ASP A 70 18.76 -15.32 -47.99
CA ASP A 70 18.23 -15.90 -49.21
C ASP A 70 16.79 -15.42 -49.44
N CYS A 71 16.31 -15.50 -50.68
CA CYS A 71 15.03 -14.97 -51.12
C CYS A 71 14.39 -15.90 -52.16
N VAL A 72 13.12 -16.26 -51.93
CA VAL A 72 12.26 -16.90 -52.93
C VAL A 72 11.31 -15.86 -53.50
N ILE A 73 11.37 -15.66 -54.81
CA ILE A 73 10.42 -14.81 -55.52
C ILE A 73 9.27 -15.68 -56.02
N GLY A 74 8.08 -15.51 -55.46
CA GLY A 74 6.93 -16.32 -55.86
C GLY A 74 5.73 -16.23 -54.94
N ASN A 75 4.64 -16.84 -55.38
CA ASN A 75 3.41 -16.93 -54.60
C ASN A 75 3.58 -17.94 -53.46
N ILE A 76 3.25 -17.50 -52.23
CA ILE A 76 3.31 -18.33 -51.02
C ILE A 76 2.43 -19.58 -51.16
N GLU A 77 1.29 -19.48 -51.87
CA GLU A 77 0.35 -20.58 -52.07
C GLU A 77 0.80 -21.61 -53.13
N GLU A 78 1.92 -21.37 -53.82
CA GLU A 78 2.54 -22.34 -54.74
C GLU A 78 3.60 -23.21 -54.06
N TYR A 79 3.93 -22.92 -52.80
CA TYR A 79 4.76 -23.75 -51.92
C TYR A 79 6.20 -24.03 -52.40
N ALA A 80 6.71 -23.34 -53.42
CA ALA A 80 8.11 -23.48 -53.87
C ALA A 80 9.13 -23.20 -52.73
N TRP A 81 8.76 -22.33 -51.78
CA TRP A 81 9.56 -22.03 -50.60
C TRP A 81 9.71 -23.22 -49.63
N LEU A 82 8.79 -24.19 -49.62
CA LEU A 82 8.93 -25.39 -48.79
C LEU A 82 10.07 -26.27 -49.29
N GLU A 83 10.19 -26.43 -50.61
CA GLU A 83 11.26 -27.21 -51.22
C GLU A 83 12.59 -26.46 -51.16
N HIS A 84 12.56 -25.15 -51.38
CA HIS A 84 13.78 -24.32 -51.39
C HIS A 84 14.42 -24.18 -50.00
N PHE A 85 13.63 -24.16 -48.93
CA PHE A 85 14.10 -24.04 -47.55
C PHE A 85 13.99 -25.34 -46.73
N ASP A 86 13.88 -26.51 -47.39
CA ASP A 86 13.62 -27.80 -46.73
C ASP A 86 14.67 -28.21 -45.68
N ALA A 87 15.91 -27.76 -45.84
CA ALA A 87 17.03 -28.04 -44.95
C ALA A 87 17.18 -27.03 -43.80
N ILE A 88 16.27 -26.05 -43.67
CA ILE A 88 16.34 -24.96 -42.70
C ILE A 88 15.19 -25.08 -41.72
N GLU A 89 15.52 -25.00 -40.42
CA GLU A 89 14.52 -24.83 -39.37
C GLU A 89 14.59 -23.40 -38.80
N PHE A 90 13.44 -22.76 -38.70
CA PHE A 90 13.29 -21.37 -38.27
C PHE A 90 12.91 -21.29 -36.79
N ASP A 91 13.56 -20.38 -36.06
CA ASP A 91 13.13 -19.97 -34.71
C ASP A 91 11.81 -19.20 -34.78
N TYR A 92 11.68 -18.34 -35.81
CA TYR A 92 10.50 -17.52 -36.02
C TYR A 92 10.05 -17.54 -37.49
N ILE A 93 8.75 -17.67 -37.71
CA ILE A 93 8.12 -17.43 -39.01
C ILE A 93 7.16 -16.25 -38.86
N VAL A 94 7.21 -15.27 -39.76
CA VAL A 94 6.45 -14.02 -39.62
C VAL A 94 5.53 -13.81 -40.82
N PHE A 95 4.25 -13.59 -40.54
CA PHE A 95 3.22 -13.12 -41.47
C PHE A 95 2.67 -11.79 -40.96
N ALA A 96 3.35 -10.70 -41.30
CA ALA A 96 2.92 -9.36 -40.94
C ALA A 96 2.04 -8.79 -42.06
N ASP A 97 0.72 -8.79 -41.87
CA ASP A 97 -0.25 -8.24 -42.82
C ASP A 97 -0.22 -8.98 -44.17
N VAL A 98 -0.27 -10.31 -44.10
CA VAL A 98 -0.14 -11.23 -45.26
C VAL A 98 -1.35 -12.14 -45.43
N LEU A 99 -1.87 -12.73 -44.34
CA LEU A 99 -2.81 -13.85 -44.41
C LEU A 99 -4.18 -13.46 -44.99
N GLU A 100 -4.57 -12.19 -44.86
CA GLU A 100 -5.76 -11.56 -45.42
C GLU A 100 -5.72 -11.42 -46.95
N HIS A 101 -4.53 -11.51 -47.55
CA HIS A 101 -4.31 -11.48 -49.00
C HIS A 101 -4.29 -12.87 -49.65
N LEU A 102 -4.38 -13.95 -48.86
CA LEU A 102 -4.26 -15.33 -49.37
C LEU A 102 -5.63 -16.00 -49.58
N TYR A 103 -5.74 -16.91 -50.55
CA TYR A 103 -6.96 -17.69 -50.74
C TYR A 103 -7.11 -18.79 -49.69
N GLN A 104 -6.02 -19.44 -49.28
CA GLN A 104 -5.96 -20.56 -48.33
C GLN A 104 -4.98 -20.32 -47.17
N PRO A 105 -5.14 -19.25 -46.36
CA PRO A 105 -4.19 -18.89 -45.30
C PRO A 105 -4.02 -19.99 -44.24
N GLN A 106 -5.09 -20.73 -43.92
CA GLN A 106 -5.02 -21.88 -43.01
C GLN A 106 -4.02 -22.94 -43.48
N LYS A 107 -3.99 -23.22 -44.79
CA LYS A 107 -3.10 -24.25 -45.37
C LYS A 107 -1.65 -23.77 -45.35
N VAL A 108 -1.42 -22.50 -45.65
CA VAL A 108 -0.09 -21.88 -45.54
C VAL A 108 0.45 -21.95 -44.11
N LEU A 109 -0.37 -21.63 -43.10
CA LEU A 109 0.03 -21.78 -41.69
C LEU A 109 0.35 -23.23 -41.33
N LEU A 110 -0.45 -24.19 -41.80
CA LEU A 110 -0.21 -25.61 -41.56
C LEU A 110 1.12 -26.08 -42.15
N GLU A 111 1.41 -25.73 -43.41
CA GLU A 111 2.66 -26.12 -44.07
C GLU A 111 3.88 -25.41 -43.47
N SER A 112 3.74 -24.16 -43.02
CA SER A 112 4.83 -23.40 -42.38
C SER A 112 5.43 -24.10 -41.17
N LYS A 113 4.61 -24.90 -40.46
CA LYS A 113 5.09 -25.70 -39.32
C LYS A 113 6.19 -26.69 -39.67
N ARG A 114 6.26 -27.15 -40.92
CA ARG A 114 7.25 -28.14 -41.38
C ARG A 114 8.67 -27.59 -41.31
N LEU A 115 8.83 -26.28 -41.43
CA LEU A 115 10.11 -25.58 -41.32
C LEU A 115 10.29 -24.90 -39.96
N LEU A 116 9.34 -25.03 -39.03
CA LEU A 116 9.43 -24.41 -37.71
C LEU A 116 10.16 -25.34 -36.74
N LYS A 117 11.16 -24.83 -36.02
CA LYS A 117 11.81 -25.56 -34.91
C LYS A 117 10.80 -26.00 -33.86
N GLU A 118 11.16 -26.99 -33.05
CA GLU A 118 10.27 -27.51 -31.99
C GLU A 118 9.81 -26.42 -31.01
N GLU A 119 10.74 -25.55 -30.59
CA GLU A 119 10.47 -24.41 -29.69
C GLU A 119 10.15 -23.10 -30.42
N GLY A 120 10.07 -23.15 -31.75
CA GLY A 120 9.85 -21.97 -32.59
C GLY A 120 8.43 -21.42 -32.52
N SER A 121 8.26 -20.17 -32.94
CA SER A 121 6.96 -19.48 -32.96
C SER A 121 6.63 -18.94 -34.35
N ILE A 122 5.34 -18.87 -34.66
CA ILE A 122 4.82 -18.13 -35.81
C ILE A 122 4.19 -16.83 -35.30
N PHE A 123 4.67 -15.69 -35.78
CA PHE A 123 4.02 -14.40 -35.57
C PHE A 123 3.08 -14.08 -36.70
N VAL A 124 1.86 -13.66 -36.36
CA VAL A 124 0.88 -13.17 -37.32
C VAL A 124 0.34 -11.82 -36.87
N SER A 125 0.13 -10.91 -37.81
CA SER A 125 -0.67 -9.70 -37.61
C SER A 125 -1.80 -9.66 -38.63
N ILE A 126 -3.03 -9.40 -38.17
CA ILE A 126 -4.22 -9.55 -39.01
C ILE A 126 -5.26 -8.47 -38.65
N PRO A 127 -5.80 -7.74 -39.64
CA PRO A 127 -6.83 -6.72 -39.43
C PRO A 127 -8.13 -7.34 -38.92
N ASN A 128 -8.83 -6.60 -38.05
CA ASN A 128 -10.10 -7.02 -37.48
C ASN A 128 -11.28 -6.54 -38.33
N VAL A 129 -11.90 -7.43 -39.11
CA VAL A 129 -13.11 -7.06 -39.90
C VAL A 129 -14.29 -6.69 -39.00
N ALA A 130 -14.29 -7.19 -37.77
CA ALA A 130 -15.28 -6.85 -36.77
C ALA A 130 -14.82 -5.64 -35.95
N HIS A 131 -14.15 -4.66 -36.54
CA HIS A 131 -13.90 -3.35 -35.93
C HIS A 131 -15.16 -2.46 -36.03
N ASN A 132 -15.35 -1.55 -35.06
CA ASN A 132 -16.55 -0.72 -34.98
C ASN A 132 -16.72 0.21 -36.18
N SER A 133 -15.64 0.74 -36.76
CA SER A 133 -15.75 1.57 -37.98
C SER A 133 -16.40 0.81 -39.14
N ILE A 134 -16.07 -0.47 -39.35
CA ILE A 134 -16.71 -1.30 -40.37
C ILE A 134 -18.18 -1.52 -40.03
N ILE A 135 -18.50 -1.84 -38.78
CA ILE A 135 -19.89 -2.09 -38.37
C ILE A 135 -20.75 -0.82 -38.48
N ILE A 136 -20.22 0.35 -38.12
CA ILE A 136 -20.91 1.63 -38.28
C ILE A 136 -21.26 1.87 -39.75
N ASP A 137 -20.33 1.60 -40.67
CA ASP A 137 -20.58 1.71 -42.09
C ASP A 137 -21.62 0.68 -42.57
N LEU A 138 -21.53 -0.58 -42.13
CA LEU A 138 -22.50 -1.62 -42.47
C LEU A 138 -23.92 -1.28 -41.99
N ILE A 139 -24.07 -0.75 -40.77
CA ILE A 139 -25.37 -0.25 -40.26
C ILE A 139 -25.93 0.84 -41.16
N ASN A 140 -25.06 1.70 -41.69
CA ASN A 140 -25.39 2.76 -42.63
C ASN A 140 -25.44 2.29 -44.09
N ASN A 141 -25.47 0.98 -44.35
CA ASN A 141 -25.50 0.38 -45.67
C ASN A 141 -24.32 0.80 -46.58
N ARG A 142 -23.13 0.96 -45.98
CA ARG A 142 -21.86 1.26 -46.66
C ARG A 142 -20.88 0.09 -46.48
N PHE A 143 -20.16 -0.24 -47.55
CA PHE A 143 -19.05 -1.19 -47.51
C PHE A 143 -18.06 -0.81 -48.61
N ASN A 144 -17.18 0.13 -48.30
CA ASN A 144 -16.29 0.75 -49.28
C ASN A 144 -14.86 0.27 -49.05
N TYR A 145 -14.33 -0.44 -50.04
CA TYR A 145 -12.91 -0.77 -50.07
C TYR A 145 -12.07 0.51 -50.14
N GLN A 146 -10.93 0.49 -49.46
CA GLN A 146 -9.98 1.58 -49.36
C GLN A 146 -8.68 1.22 -50.06
N GLU A 147 -7.84 2.22 -50.29
CA GLU A 147 -6.48 1.95 -50.76
C GLU A 147 -5.65 1.27 -49.69
N ILE A 148 -5.83 1.56 -48.41
CA ILE A 148 -5.09 0.98 -47.27
C ILE A 148 -6.05 0.67 -46.11
N GLY A 149 -5.60 -0.10 -45.12
CA GLY A 149 -6.28 -0.26 -43.83
C GLY A 149 -7.17 -1.50 -43.75
N LEU A 150 -8.19 -1.48 -42.88
CA LEU A 150 -9.03 -2.64 -42.56
C LEU A 150 -9.75 -3.22 -43.79
N LEU A 151 -10.21 -2.35 -44.68
CA LEU A 151 -10.88 -2.71 -45.94
C LEU A 151 -9.99 -2.42 -47.16
N ASP A 152 -8.68 -2.64 -47.07
CA ASP A 152 -7.78 -2.57 -48.22
C ASP A 152 -8.34 -3.39 -49.41
N ASN A 153 -8.33 -2.81 -50.62
CA ASN A 153 -8.88 -3.42 -51.82
C ASN A 153 -8.16 -4.71 -52.26
N THR A 154 -7.03 -5.05 -51.66
CA THR A 154 -6.32 -6.31 -51.85
C THR A 154 -6.65 -7.37 -50.80
N HIS A 155 -7.46 -7.06 -49.77
CA HIS A 155 -7.95 -8.04 -48.80
C HIS A 155 -9.03 -8.91 -49.43
N ILE A 156 -8.76 -10.22 -49.50
CA ILE A 156 -9.68 -11.23 -50.03
C ILE A 156 -10.21 -12.17 -48.94
N ARG A 157 -9.62 -12.11 -47.74
CA ARG A 157 -10.07 -12.81 -46.52
C ARG A 157 -10.21 -11.84 -45.37
N PHE A 158 -11.25 -12.07 -44.58
CA PHE A 158 -11.62 -11.23 -43.45
C PHE A 158 -11.71 -12.06 -42.18
N PHE A 159 -11.20 -11.50 -41.08
CA PHE A 159 -11.06 -12.23 -39.84
C PHE A 159 -11.64 -11.49 -38.64
N THR A 160 -12.31 -12.25 -37.79
CA THR A 160 -12.67 -11.85 -36.43
C THR A 160 -11.78 -12.64 -35.48
N TYR A 161 -11.67 -12.21 -34.22
CA TYR A 161 -10.94 -12.97 -33.20
C TYR A 161 -11.33 -14.46 -33.19
N ASN A 162 -12.63 -14.75 -33.20
CA ASN A 162 -13.15 -16.12 -33.16
C ASN A 162 -12.85 -16.93 -34.43
N SER A 163 -12.82 -16.31 -35.61
CA SER A 163 -12.44 -17.02 -36.84
C SER A 163 -10.93 -17.28 -36.89
N LEU A 164 -10.10 -16.41 -36.30
CA LEU A 164 -8.66 -16.64 -36.11
C LEU A 164 -8.38 -17.82 -35.20
N MET A 165 -9.01 -17.87 -34.02
CA MET A 165 -8.84 -19.00 -33.09
C MET A 165 -9.16 -20.34 -33.77
N LYS A 166 -10.27 -20.40 -34.53
CA LYS A 166 -10.65 -21.59 -35.32
C LYS A 166 -9.63 -21.92 -36.42
N MET A 167 -9.06 -20.91 -37.08
CA MET A 167 -8.04 -21.12 -38.10
C MET A 167 -6.76 -21.70 -37.51
N PHE A 168 -6.30 -21.16 -36.37
CA PHE A 168 -5.10 -21.63 -35.68
C PHE A 168 -5.27 -23.07 -35.18
N GLU A 169 -6.42 -23.39 -34.59
CA GLU A 169 -6.76 -24.74 -34.16
C GLU A 169 -6.67 -25.75 -35.32
N LYS A 170 -7.25 -25.42 -36.49
CA LYS A 170 -7.18 -26.27 -37.69
C LYS A 170 -5.79 -26.37 -38.30
N ALA A 171 -4.90 -25.42 -38.02
CA ALA A 171 -3.49 -25.48 -38.37
C ALA A 171 -2.65 -26.24 -37.31
N PHE A 172 -3.29 -26.78 -36.25
CA PHE A 172 -2.61 -27.39 -35.10
C PHE A 172 -1.60 -26.43 -34.45
N LEU A 173 -2.01 -25.17 -34.33
CA LEU A 173 -1.32 -24.10 -33.66
C LEU A 173 -2.18 -23.57 -32.52
N LYS A 174 -1.54 -23.01 -31.50
CA LYS A 174 -2.21 -22.29 -30.42
C LYS A 174 -1.52 -20.96 -30.13
N PRO A 175 -2.29 -19.91 -29.80
CA PRO A 175 -1.70 -18.66 -29.35
C PRO A 175 -1.10 -18.83 -27.95
N VAL A 176 0.19 -18.56 -27.83
CA VAL A 176 0.90 -18.43 -26.53
C VAL A 176 0.99 -16.97 -26.10
N LYS A 177 0.91 -16.04 -27.06
CA LYS A 177 0.79 -14.60 -26.81
C LYS A 177 -0.29 -13.99 -27.68
N SER A 178 -1.08 -13.09 -27.10
CA SER A 178 -2.10 -12.32 -27.83
C SER A 178 -1.93 -10.84 -27.50
N LEU A 179 -1.71 -10.03 -28.54
CA LEU A 179 -1.50 -8.58 -28.51
C LEU A 179 -2.47 -7.92 -29.51
N ALA A 180 -2.62 -6.61 -29.41
CA ALA A 180 -3.48 -5.85 -30.32
C ALA A 180 -3.02 -4.39 -30.44
N THR A 181 -3.29 -3.78 -31.60
CA THR A 181 -3.29 -2.32 -31.77
C THR A 181 -4.73 -1.80 -31.73
N TYR A 182 -4.89 -0.52 -31.38
CA TYR A 182 -6.20 0.08 -31.15
C TYR A 182 -6.33 1.40 -31.88
N ASN A 183 -7.44 1.58 -32.58
CA ASN A 183 -7.84 2.84 -33.18
C ASN A 183 -9.31 3.07 -32.83
N ARG A 184 -9.71 4.32 -32.55
CA ARG A 184 -11.14 4.64 -32.49
C ARG A 184 -11.68 4.71 -33.91
N PRO A 185 -13.00 4.55 -34.15
CA PRO A 185 -13.57 4.66 -35.49
C PRO A 185 -13.11 5.92 -36.27
N ARG A 186 -13.07 7.08 -35.59
CA ARG A 186 -12.60 8.36 -36.13
C ARG A 186 -11.14 8.39 -36.57
N ASP A 187 -10.32 7.52 -36.00
CA ASP A 187 -8.87 7.43 -36.25
C ASP A 187 -8.55 6.36 -37.32
N THR A 188 -9.56 5.81 -37.99
CA THR A 188 -9.41 4.85 -39.09
C THR A 188 -9.56 5.54 -40.44
N GLU A 189 -9.07 4.89 -41.49
CA GLU A 189 -9.18 5.32 -42.89
C GLU A 189 -10.64 5.46 -43.38
N LEU A 190 -11.61 4.88 -42.68
CA LEU A 190 -13.02 4.92 -43.05
C LEU A 190 -13.69 6.28 -42.75
N ASN A 191 -13.00 7.19 -42.03
CA ASN A 191 -13.45 8.55 -41.74
C ASN A 191 -14.90 8.63 -41.20
N ASN A 192 -15.29 7.67 -40.37
CA ASN A 192 -16.58 7.62 -39.70
C ASN A 192 -16.40 7.73 -38.18
N ASP A 193 -17.50 7.94 -37.46
CA ASP A 193 -17.50 7.98 -36.00
C ASP A 193 -18.80 7.37 -35.47
N TYR A 194 -18.85 7.09 -34.18
CA TYR A 194 -20.04 6.67 -33.46
C TYR A 194 -21.23 7.62 -33.66
N ASP A 195 -21.01 8.90 -33.92
CA ASP A 195 -22.07 9.88 -34.20
C ASP A 195 -22.78 9.68 -35.54
N PHE A 196 -22.27 8.80 -36.40
CA PHE A 196 -22.98 8.32 -37.59
C PHE A 196 -24.09 7.32 -37.23
N ILE A 197 -24.28 7.00 -35.95
CA ILE A 197 -25.36 6.18 -35.42
C ILE A 197 -26.31 7.08 -34.62
N SER A 198 -27.54 7.24 -35.12
CA SER A 198 -28.57 8.06 -34.45
C SER A 198 -29.21 7.40 -33.24
N ASN A 199 -29.14 6.07 -33.15
CA ASN A 199 -29.68 5.31 -32.02
C ASN A 199 -28.65 5.24 -30.89
N GLU A 200 -28.91 5.95 -29.79
CA GLU A 200 -27.99 6.03 -28.65
C GLU A 200 -27.73 4.68 -27.97
N MET A 201 -28.73 3.78 -27.92
CA MET A 201 -28.52 2.43 -27.39
C MET A 201 -27.57 1.62 -28.29
N LEU A 202 -27.71 1.71 -29.61
CA LEU A 202 -26.81 1.05 -30.55
C LEU A 202 -25.40 1.64 -30.50
N LYS A 203 -25.29 2.97 -30.40
CA LYS A 203 -24.03 3.68 -30.18
C LYS A 203 -23.33 3.15 -28.91
N PHE A 204 -24.09 3.02 -27.82
CA PHE A 204 -23.62 2.42 -26.56
C PHE A 204 -23.16 0.98 -26.76
N LEU A 205 -23.96 0.11 -27.39
CA LEU A 205 -23.60 -1.29 -27.63
C LEU A 205 -22.32 -1.44 -28.46
N LEU A 206 -22.12 -0.60 -29.48
CA LEU A 206 -20.89 -0.61 -30.28
C LEU A 206 -19.68 -0.22 -29.45
N LYS A 207 -19.78 0.88 -28.70
CA LYS A 207 -18.71 1.36 -27.80
C LYS A 207 -18.30 0.32 -26.75
N ASN A 208 -19.21 -0.58 -26.36
CA ASN A 208 -18.99 -1.63 -25.37
C ASN A 208 -18.70 -3.01 -25.97
N ARG A 209 -18.56 -3.12 -27.29
CA ARG A 209 -18.36 -4.42 -27.94
C ARG A 209 -16.93 -4.92 -27.73
N GLU A 210 -16.81 -6.18 -27.31
CA GLU A 210 -15.51 -6.86 -27.19
C GLU A 210 -14.73 -6.77 -28.51
N TYR A 211 -13.47 -6.36 -28.42
CA TYR A 211 -12.59 -6.08 -29.56
C TYR A 211 -13.08 -5.00 -30.54
N GLY A 212 -14.08 -4.20 -30.16
CA GLY A 212 -14.70 -3.21 -31.04
C GLY A 212 -13.74 -2.14 -31.55
N GLU A 213 -12.73 -1.78 -30.75
CA GLU A 213 -11.67 -0.81 -31.10
C GLU A 213 -10.31 -1.48 -31.35
N VAL A 214 -10.26 -2.82 -31.38
CA VAL A 214 -9.04 -3.52 -31.81
C VAL A 214 -8.95 -3.37 -33.33
N TYR A 215 -7.98 -2.59 -33.77
CA TYR A 215 -7.70 -2.38 -35.18
C TYR A 215 -7.08 -3.64 -35.79
N GLN A 216 -6.07 -4.18 -35.11
CA GLN A 216 -5.32 -5.34 -35.58
C GLN A 216 -5.00 -6.27 -34.43
N PHE A 217 -5.16 -7.57 -34.66
CA PHE A 217 -4.70 -8.60 -33.73
C PHE A 217 -3.28 -9.03 -34.09
N ILE A 218 -2.46 -9.28 -33.07
CA ILE A 218 -1.12 -9.84 -33.22
C ILE A 218 -1.02 -11.07 -32.32
N PHE A 219 -0.60 -12.19 -32.88
CA PHE A 219 -0.44 -13.44 -32.13
C PHE A 219 0.94 -14.02 -32.29
N GLU A 220 1.46 -14.56 -31.18
CA GLU A 220 2.55 -15.53 -31.20
C GLU A 220 1.94 -16.93 -31.09
N LEU A 221 2.16 -17.75 -32.11
CA LEU A 221 1.57 -19.08 -32.24
C LEU A 221 2.65 -20.15 -32.10
N LYS A 222 2.36 -21.19 -31.32
CA LYS A 222 3.21 -22.39 -31.23
C LYS A 222 2.45 -23.66 -31.59
N ARG A 223 3.20 -24.76 -31.77
CA ARG A 223 2.64 -26.12 -31.93
C ARG A 223 1.72 -26.45 -30.75
N SER A 224 0.55 -27.04 -31.00
CA SER A 224 -0.44 -27.27 -29.93
C SER A 224 0.04 -28.17 -28.78
N SER A 225 1.10 -28.97 -28.99
CA SER A 225 1.73 -29.85 -27.99
C SER A 225 2.55 -29.14 -26.89
N SER A 226 2.86 -27.85 -27.01
CA SER A 226 3.75 -27.16 -26.05
C SER A 226 3.05 -26.76 -24.73
N GLU A 227 3.54 -27.15 -23.55
CA GLU A 227 2.92 -26.77 -22.26
C GLU A 227 3.25 -25.33 -21.81
N GLU A 228 3.03 -24.33 -22.66
CA GLU A 228 3.37 -22.93 -22.35
C GLU A 228 2.22 -22.13 -21.71
N LEU A 229 2.61 -21.19 -20.83
CA LEU A 229 1.75 -20.17 -20.24
C LEU A 229 1.17 -19.26 -21.34
N ILE A 230 -0.16 -19.16 -21.40
CA ILE A 230 -0.85 -18.29 -22.34
C ILE A 230 -0.87 -16.87 -21.78
N VAL A 231 -0.16 -15.94 -22.44
CA VAL A 231 -0.19 -14.51 -22.11
C VAL A 231 -1.21 -13.81 -23.01
N ARG A 232 -2.37 -13.46 -22.45
CA ARG A 232 -3.38 -12.63 -23.14
C ARG A 232 -3.26 -11.18 -22.71
N ASN A 233 -2.69 -10.36 -23.58
CA ASN A 233 -2.54 -8.90 -23.42
C ASN A 233 -3.39 -8.14 -24.46
N ILE A 234 -4.60 -8.63 -24.73
CA ILE A 234 -5.63 -7.86 -25.42
C ILE A 234 -6.52 -7.27 -24.34
N ARG A 235 -6.66 -5.94 -24.31
CA ARG A 235 -7.58 -5.25 -23.40
C ARG A 235 -8.99 -5.71 -23.76
N SER A 236 -9.67 -6.39 -22.84
CA SER A 236 -11.04 -6.87 -23.08
C SER A 236 -12.04 -5.71 -23.18
N THR A 237 -11.66 -4.51 -22.73
CA THR A 237 -12.45 -3.29 -22.81
C THR A 237 -11.50 -2.09 -22.95
N PRO A 238 -11.79 -1.10 -23.82
CA PRO A 238 -11.36 0.27 -23.53
C PRO A 238 -12.16 0.73 -22.30
N ASN A 239 -11.52 1.21 -21.24
CA ASN A 239 -12.23 1.79 -20.10
C ASN A 239 -13.07 2.98 -20.58
N TYR A 240 -14.37 2.76 -20.74
CA TYR A 240 -15.31 3.77 -21.25
C TYR A 240 -15.78 4.73 -20.17
N TYR A 241 -15.57 4.36 -18.91
CA TYR A 241 -15.77 5.27 -17.81
C TYR A 241 -14.52 6.13 -17.63
N TYR A 242 -14.74 7.44 -17.46
CA TYR A 242 -13.71 8.42 -17.17
C TYR A 242 -14.24 9.43 -16.16
N ALA A 243 -13.34 10.08 -15.44
CA ALA A 243 -13.65 11.33 -14.77
C ALA A 243 -13.28 12.50 -15.69
N GLN A 244 -14.08 13.55 -15.64
CA GLN A 244 -13.84 14.77 -16.40
C GLN A 244 -13.85 15.97 -15.46
N LEU A 245 -12.95 16.90 -15.71
CA LEU A 245 -12.92 18.18 -15.02
C LEU A 245 -13.22 19.27 -16.04
N PHE A 246 -14.27 20.05 -15.82
CA PHE A 246 -14.56 21.26 -16.59
C PHE A 246 -14.06 22.49 -15.81
N ILE A 247 -13.48 23.41 -16.56
CA ILE A 247 -12.95 24.67 -16.04
C ILE A 247 -13.86 25.82 -16.52
N ASN A 248 -14.31 26.65 -15.60
CA ASN A 248 -15.03 27.89 -15.90
C ASN A 248 -14.14 29.09 -15.60
N ASP A 249 -13.85 29.88 -16.63
CA ASP A 249 -13.03 31.10 -16.59
C ASP A 249 -13.86 32.39 -16.47
N GLY A 250 -15.16 32.26 -16.19
CA GLY A 250 -16.14 33.35 -16.19
C GLY A 250 -17.10 33.32 -17.38
N ASN A 251 -16.84 32.49 -18.40
CA ASN A 251 -17.72 32.33 -19.58
C ASN A 251 -18.63 31.10 -19.53
N GLY A 252 -18.68 30.40 -18.40
CA GLY A 252 -19.46 29.17 -18.20
C GLY A 252 -18.69 27.91 -18.60
N PHE A 253 -19.27 26.75 -18.26
CA PHE A 253 -18.67 25.46 -18.60
C PHE A 253 -18.88 25.12 -20.08
N ASN A 254 -17.82 24.65 -20.73
CA ASN A 254 -17.88 24.18 -22.12
C ASN A 254 -16.82 23.09 -22.36
N GLU A 255 -17.05 22.26 -23.38
CA GLU A 255 -16.21 21.10 -23.70
C GLU A 255 -14.76 21.47 -24.10
N SER A 256 -14.53 22.70 -24.57
CA SER A 256 -13.20 23.14 -24.99
C SER A 256 -12.26 23.43 -23.81
N GLN A 257 -12.80 23.50 -22.59
CA GLN A 257 -12.06 23.75 -21.34
C GLN A 257 -12.22 22.57 -20.38
N THR A 258 -11.76 21.40 -20.81
CA THR A 258 -11.89 20.16 -20.03
C THR A 258 -10.61 19.35 -19.97
N ILE A 259 -10.48 18.56 -18.91
CA ILE A 259 -9.43 17.55 -18.75
C ILE A 259 -10.12 16.22 -18.47
N ILE A 260 -9.78 15.17 -19.23
CA ILE A 260 -10.37 13.82 -19.10
C ILE A 260 -9.32 12.86 -18.55
N GLN A 261 -9.68 12.09 -17.53
CA GLN A 261 -8.87 11.03 -16.96
C GLN A 261 -9.57 9.67 -17.05
N TYR A 262 -8.97 8.75 -17.79
CA TYR A 262 -9.44 7.36 -17.91
C TYR A 262 -8.95 6.54 -16.71
N MET A 263 -9.84 5.78 -16.07
CA MET A 263 -9.50 4.98 -14.88
C MET A 263 -9.72 3.49 -15.09
N ASN A 264 -8.99 2.67 -14.33
CA ASN A 264 -9.29 1.26 -14.13
C ASN A 264 -10.19 1.12 -12.88
N TYR A 265 -11.43 0.68 -13.06
CA TYR A 265 -12.44 0.62 -12.00
C TYR A 265 -12.35 -0.62 -11.10
N PHE A 266 -11.17 -1.24 -11.03
CA PHE A 266 -10.95 -2.44 -10.20
C PHE A 266 -10.46 -2.10 -8.78
N ASP A 267 -9.99 -0.87 -8.56
CA ASP A 267 -9.52 -0.42 -7.25
C ASP A 267 -10.69 0.14 -6.41
N GLN A 268 -10.70 -0.18 -5.11
CA GLN A 268 -11.71 0.31 -4.16
C GLN A 268 -11.61 1.83 -3.96
N ASP A 269 -10.39 2.39 -4.03
CA ASP A 269 -10.13 3.82 -3.83
C ASP A 269 -9.57 4.42 -5.12
N LEU A 270 -10.44 5.05 -5.90
CA LEU A 270 -10.02 5.75 -7.12
C LEU A 270 -9.44 7.11 -6.75
N ARG A 271 -8.17 7.31 -7.11
CA ARG A 271 -7.45 8.58 -6.96
C ARG A 271 -7.22 9.19 -8.33
N VAL A 272 -7.85 10.33 -8.60
CA VAL A 272 -7.77 11.03 -9.87
C VAL A 272 -7.15 12.41 -9.66
N ALA A 273 -6.09 12.70 -10.41
CA ALA A 273 -5.42 14.00 -10.38
C ALA A 273 -5.54 14.71 -11.73
N PHE A 274 -5.78 16.02 -11.67
CA PHE A 274 -5.88 16.93 -12.80
C PHE A 274 -4.82 18.03 -12.65
N ASP A 275 -4.08 18.26 -13.73
CA ASP A 275 -3.12 19.37 -13.83
C ASP A 275 -3.81 20.59 -14.44
N LEU A 276 -3.94 21.65 -13.65
CA LEU A 276 -4.55 22.92 -14.03
C LEU A 276 -3.52 24.01 -14.31
N SER A 277 -2.22 23.70 -14.32
CA SER A 277 -1.14 24.69 -14.44
C SER A 277 -1.20 25.52 -15.73
N SER A 278 -1.87 25.03 -16.78
CA SER A 278 -2.05 25.73 -18.06
C SER A 278 -3.28 26.64 -18.11
N PHE A 279 -4.14 26.62 -17.10
CA PHE A 279 -5.39 27.40 -17.06
C PHE A 279 -5.19 28.66 -16.23
N LEU A 280 -5.73 29.79 -16.71
CA LEU A 280 -5.67 31.09 -16.03
C LEU A 280 -7.09 31.51 -15.63
N ASN A 281 -7.21 32.26 -14.53
CA ASN A 281 -8.47 32.84 -14.06
C ASN A 281 -9.60 31.81 -13.83
N ILE A 282 -9.32 30.74 -13.08
CA ILE A 282 -10.31 29.71 -12.76
C ILE A 282 -11.32 30.26 -11.73
N HIS A 283 -12.57 30.47 -12.16
CA HIS A 283 -13.66 30.95 -11.30
C HIS A 283 -14.41 29.81 -10.63
N GLN A 284 -14.59 28.69 -11.33
CA GLN A 284 -15.29 27.53 -10.82
C GLN A 284 -14.79 26.26 -11.50
N LEU A 285 -14.82 25.13 -10.78
CA LEU A 285 -14.53 23.81 -11.30
C LEU A 285 -15.76 22.92 -11.22
N ARG A 286 -15.94 22.06 -12.21
CA ARG A 286 -16.96 21.01 -12.21
C ARG A 286 -16.28 19.67 -12.43
N ILE A 287 -16.39 18.78 -11.45
CA ILE A 287 -15.91 17.42 -11.51
C ILE A 287 -17.08 16.52 -11.86
N ASP A 288 -16.91 15.76 -12.92
CA ASP A 288 -17.78 14.66 -13.25
C ASP A 288 -17.05 13.37 -12.86
N PRO A 289 -17.41 12.72 -11.73
CA PRO A 289 -16.68 11.55 -11.24
C PRO A 289 -16.84 10.33 -12.16
N LEU A 290 -17.86 10.36 -13.02
CA LEU A 290 -18.12 9.35 -14.03
C LEU A 290 -18.91 9.98 -15.18
N ASN A 291 -18.88 9.37 -16.36
CA ASN A 291 -19.75 9.73 -17.49
C ASN A 291 -21.07 8.93 -17.51
N SER A 292 -21.54 8.42 -16.36
CA SER A 292 -22.81 7.68 -16.24
C SER A 292 -23.49 7.89 -14.88
N SER A 293 -24.71 7.39 -14.74
CA SER A 293 -25.37 7.26 -13.44
C SER A 293 -24.51 6.42 -12.51
N CYS A 294 -24.36 6.87 -11.27
CA CYS A 294 -23.45 6.26 -10.31
C CYS A 294 -23.83 6.55 -8.85
N ILE A 295 -23.39 5.66 -7.96
CA ILE A 295 -23.36 5.83 -6.52
C ILE A 295 -21.90 5.90 -6.13
N VAL A 296 -21.44 7.06 -5.70
CA VAL A 296 -20.03 7.31 -5.36
C VAL A 296 -19.88 7.87 -3.96
N LYS A 297 -18.84 7.47 -3.22
CA LYS A 297 -18.48 8.10 -1.95
C LYS A 297 -17.22 8.92 -2.13
N ILE A 298 -17.36 10.23 -2.03
CA ILE A 298 -16.24 11.17 -2.04
C ILE A 298 -15.51 11.07 -0.70
N LYS A 299 -14.25 10.63 -0.73
CA LYS A 299 -13.39 10.55 0.46
C LYS A 299 -12.64 11.86 0.66
N ASN A 300 -12.14 12.44 -0.43
CA ASN A 300 -11.36 13.67 -0.37
C ASN A 300 -11.36 14.41 -1.69
N ILE A 301 -11.30 15.74 -1.63
CA ILE A 301 -10.97 16.60 -2.77
C ILE A 301 -9.91 17.58 -2.27
N ILE A 302 -8.77 17.64 -2.96
CA ILE A 302 -7.59 18.39 -2.55
C ILE A 302 -7.18 19.33 -3.69
N ILE A 303 -7.00 20.61 -3.36
CA ILE A 303 -6.45 21.63 -4.26
C ILE A 303 -5.02 21.95 -3.84
N ASN A 304 -4.11 22.01 -4.83
CA ASN A 304 -2.68 22.33 -4.66
C ASN A 304 -2.00 21.52 -3.54
N ASP A 305 -2.36 20.24 -3.40
CA ASP A 305 -1.83 19.28 -2.41
C ASP A 305 -2.09 19.58 -0.92
N ASP A 306 -2.52 20.80 -0.56
CA ASP A 306 -2.66 21.23 0.84
C ASP A 306 -4.11 21.55 1.26
N PHE A 307 -4.99 21.90 0.33
CA PHE A 307 -6.32 22.43 0.65
C PHE A 307 -7.43 21.39 0.44
N HIS A 308 -7.97 20.88 1.54
CA HIS A 308 -9.11 19.96 1.54
C HIS A 308 -10.44 20.71 1.36
N ILE A 309 -11.20 20.35 0.34
CA ILE A 309 -12.55 20.85 0.09
C ILE A 309 -13.55 20.09 0.97
N LYS A 310 -14.27 20.83 1.80
CA LYS A 310 -15.30 20.28 2.72
C LYS A 310 -16.74 20.51 2.25
N GLU A 311 -16.92 21.43 1.30
CA GLU A 311 -18.22 21.84 0.79
C GLU A 311 -18.15 21.96 -0.73
N TRP A 312 -19.17 21.46 -1.40
CA TRP A 312 -19.36 21.50 -2.85
C TRP A 312 -20.86 21.64 -3.14
N ALA A 313 -21.20 22.06 -4.35
CA ALA A 313 -22.56 21.91 -4.88
C ALA A 313 -22.60 20.68 -5.79
N THR A 314 -23.76 20.05 -5.94
CA THR A 314 -23.88 18.85 -6.78
C THR A 314 -25.28 18.72 -7.36
N ASN A 315 -25.41 18.01 -8.48
CA ASN A 315 -26.70 17.59 -9.03
C ASN A 315 -27.12 16.18 -8.57
N ALA A 316 -26.45 15.62 -7.55
CA ALA A 316 -26.85 14.35 -6.95
C ALA A 316 -28.28 14.42 -6.43
N THR A 317 -29.07 13.40 -6.73
CA THR A 317 -30.46 13.27 -6.27
C THR A 317 -30.52 13.01 -4.76
N LYS A 318 -29.46 12.42 -4.20
CA LYS A 318 -29.25 12.25 -2.75
C LYS A 318 -27.78 12.44 -2.38
N GLU A 319 -27.58 12.99 -1.18
CA GLU A 319 -26.26 13.20 -0.57
C GLU A 319 -26.32 12.88 0.93
N TRP A 320 -25.41 12.04 1.40
CA TRP A 320 -25.22 11.72 2.82
C TRP A 320 -23.76 11.41 3.13
N ASP A 321 -23.10 12.24 3.94
CA ASP A 321 -21.71 12.00 4.41
C ASP A 321 -20.73 11.67 3.26
N GLY A 322 -20.74 12.49 2.21
CA GLY A 322 -19.92 12.31 1.01
C GLY A 322 -20.41 11.21 0.05
N LEU A 323 -21.42 10.40 0.41
CA LEU A 323 -22.07 9.47 -0.50
C LEU A 323 -23.08 10.21 -1.37
N LEU A 324 -22.87 10.16 -2.69
CA LEU A 324 -23.65 10.86 -3.70
C LEU A 324 -24.31 9.84 -4.63
N LEU A 325 -25.61 9.99 -4.85
CA LEU A 325 -26.38 9.20 -5.81
C LEU A 325 -26.78 10.08 -6.99
N PHE A 326 -26.28 9.73 -8.17
CA PHE A 326 -26.60 10.38 -9.44
C PHE A 326 -27.42 9.44 -10.31
N ASP A 327 -28.70 9.74 -10.50
CA ASP A 327 -29.61 9.06 -11.43
C ASP A 327 -29.64 9.73 -12.81
N THR A 328 -28.54 10.37 -13.17
CA THR A 328 -28.30 11.03 -14.47
C THR A 328 -26.99 10.51 -15.06
N ASN A 329 -26.83 10.56 -16.38
CA ASN A 329 -25.56 10.21 -17.05
C ASN A 329 -24.54 11.35 -17.03
N ASP A 330 -24.86 12.45 -16.35
CA ASP A 330 -24.05 13.67 -16.26
C ASP A 330 -23.90 14.05 -14.77
N PRO A 331 -23.19 13.26 -13.94
CA PRO A 331 -23.01 13.56 -12.53
C PRO A 331 -22.08 14.75 -12.37
N GLN A 332 -22.45 15.73 -11.54
CA GLN A 332 -21.71 16.98 -11.41
C GLN A 332 -21.41 17.30 -9.95
N ILE A 333 -20.16 17.65 -9.67
CA ILE A 333 -19.69 18.18 -8.40
C ILE A 333 -19.00 19.52 -8.67
N LEU A 334 -19.60 20.60 -8.19
CA LEU A 334 -19.16 21.98 -8.41
C LEU A 334 -18.36 22.49 -7.21
N ILE A 335 -17.19 23.04 -7.51
CA ILE A 335 -16.28 23.63 -6.53
C ILE A 335 -16.08 25.09 -6.87
N ASP A 336 -16.43 25.94 -5.91
CA ASP A 336 -16.12 27.36 -5.97
C ASP A 336 -14.63 27.58 -5.69
N THR A 337 -13.94 28.26 -6.61
CA THR A 337 -12.52 28.55 -6.51
C THR A 337 -12.20 30.01 -6.15
N HIS A 338 -13.20 30.87 -5.90
CA HIS A 338 -13.00 32.29 -5.57
C HIS A 338 -12.15 32.55 -4.31
N ARG A 339 -12.02 31.54 -3.43
CA ARG A 339 -11.20 31.61 -2.21
C ARG A 339 -9.72 31.27 -2.43
N PHE A 340 -9.31 30.89 -3.64
CA PHE A 340 -7.92 30.53 -3.95
C PHE A 340 -7.28 31.58 -4.85
N ASP A 341 -6.08 32.04 -4.49
CA ASP A 341 -5.31 32.96 -5.33
C ASP A 341 -4.86 32.29 -6.64
N GLU A 342 -4.56 30.99 -6.59
CA GLU A 342 -4.15 30.19 -7.74
C GLU A 342 -4.55 28.73 -7.56
N VAL A 343 -5.01 28.06 -8.63
CA VAL A 343 -5.38 26.64 -8.64
C VAL A 343 -4.56 25.94 -9.73
N ARG A 344 -3.51 25.20 -9.34
CA ARG A 344 -2.60 24.50 -10.25
C ARG A 344 -2.89 23.00 -10.35
N LYS A 345 -3.48 22.42 -9.32
CA LYS A 345 -3.75 20.98 -9.27
C LYS A 345 -5.03 20.71 -8.49
N LEU A 346 -5.81 19.76 -8.98
CA LEU A 346 -6.94 19.19 -8.25
C LEU A 346 -6.77 17.68 -8.18
N GLU A 347 -6.98 17.12 -7.00
CA GLU A 347 -7.05 15.68 -6.79
C GLU A 347 -8.36 15.32 -6.12
N ILE A 348 -9.03 14.26 -6.61
CA ILE A 348 -10.23 13.69 -6.00
C ILE A 348 -9.99 12.21 -5.70
N VAL A 349 -10.40 11.81 -4.49
CA VAL A 349 -10.36 10.42 -4.02
C VAL A 349 -11.78 9.98 -3.72
N TYR A 350 -12.25 8.93 -4.38
CA TYR A 350 -13.61 8.43 -4.23
C TYR A 350 -13.72 6.92 -4.49
N GLU A 351 -14.78 6.35 -3.96
CA GLU A 351 -15.15 4.94 -4.12
C GLU A 351 -16.44 4.84 -4.93
N ILE A 352 -16.57 3.84 -5.78
CA ILE A 352 -17.77 3.61 -6.59
C ILE A 352 -18.48 2.35 -6.12
N PHE A 353 -19.75 2.48 -5.74
CA PHE A 353 -20.58 1.37 -5.27
C PHE A 353 -21.42 0.75 -6.38
N ALA A 354 -21.91 1.59 -7.28
CA ALA A 354 -22.69 1.15 -8.44
C ALA A 354 -22.60 2.19 -9.55
N TYR A 355 -22.74 1.75 -10.80
CA TYR A 355 -22.85 2.63 -11.95
C TYR A 355 -23.52 1.90 -13.10
N SER A 356 -24.24 2.64 -13.95
CA SER A 356 -24.85 2.12 -15.17
C SER A 356 -25.26 3.29 -16.08
N HIS A 357 -25.19 3.08 -17.39
CA HIS A 357 -25.81 4.01 -18.36
C HIS A 357 -27.30 3.70 -18.59
N ASP A 358 -27.75 2.49 -18.25
CA ASP A 358 -29.16 2.09 -18.30
C ASP A 358 -29.84 2.35 -16.96
N LEU A 359 -30.86 3.23 -16.99
CA LEU A 359 -31.61 3.66 -15.82
C LEU A 359 -32.39 2.53 -15.15
N MET A 360 -32.92 1.56 -15.91
CA MET A 360 -33.64 0.43 -15.31
C MET A 360 -32.68 -0.48 -14.53
N THR A 361 -31.55 -0.83 -15.13
CA THR A 361 -30.47 -1.56 -14.45
C THR A 361 -29.95 -0.79 -13.24
N PHE A 362 -29.75 0.53 -13.38
CA PHE A 362 -29.31 1.38 -12.28
C PHE A 362 -30.30 1.38 -11.11
N THR A 363 -31.61 1.38 -11.39
CA THR A 363 -32.65 1.30 -10.37
C THR A 363 -32.56 -0.01 -9.57
N SER A 364 -32.25 -1.14 -10.23
CA SER A 364 -31.99 -2.41 -9.54
C SER A 364 -30.77 -2.29 -8.63
N TYR A 365 -29.68 -1.69 -9.11
CA TYR A 365 -28.47 -1.51 -8.30
C TYR A 365 -28.69 -0.61 -7.08
N ILE A 366 -29.53 0.43 -7.22
CA ILE A 366 -29.93 1.27 -6.07
C ILE A 366 -30.67 0.42 -5.03
N ALA A 367 -31.61 -0.42 -5.45
CA ALA A 367 -32.35 -1.30 -4.54
C ALA A 367 -31.41 -2.27 -3.81
N ASP A 368 -30.53 -2.94 -4.54
CA ASP A 368 -29.54 -3.86 -3.97
C ASP A 368 -28.59 -3.15 -3.00
N PHE A 369 -28.15 -1.93 -3.34
CA PHE A 369 -27.29 -1.12 -2.48
C PHE A 369 -27.99 -0.75 -1.16
N ILE A 370 -29.26 -0.34 -1.24
CA ILE A 370 -30.05 0.00 -0.05
C ILE A 370 -30.24 -1.23 0.84
N ASP A 371 -30.64 -2.37 0.27
CA ASP A 371 -30.89 -3.60 1.04
C ASP A 371 -29.62 -4.08 1.75
N ASN A 372 -28.48 -4.09 1.05
CA ASN A 372 -27.19 -4.46 1.64
C ASN A 372 -26.79 -3.49 2.77
N THR A 373 -26.99 -2.19 2.57
CA THR A 373 -26.66 -1.17 3.58
C THR A 373 -27.56 -1.30 4.82
N VAL A 374 -28.85 -1.59 4.65
CA VAL A 374 -29.78 -1.83 5.75
C VAL A 374 -29.37 -3.07 6.56
N ILE A 375 -29.02 -4.16 5.89
CA ILE A 375 -28.56 -5.40 6.54
C ILE A 375 -27.28 -5.15 7.34
N ASP A 376 -26.31 -4.41 6.78
CA ASP A 376 -25.05 -4.11 7.46
C ASP A 376 -25.26 -3.22 8.70
N ASN A 377 -26.13 -2.20 8.58
CA ASN A 377 -26.48 -1.34 9.71
C ASN A 377 -27.20 -2.09 10.84
N GLN A 378 -28.07 -3.04 10.52
CA GLN A 378 -28.71 -3.90 11.53
C GLN A 378 -27.68 -4.75 12.28
N LYS A 379 -26.69 -5.32 11.58
CA LYS A 379 -25.60 -6.08 12.21
C LYS A 379 -24.75 -5.19 13.13
N LYS A 380 -24.37 -4.00 12.67
CA LYS A 380 -23.60 -3.03 13.47
C LYS A 380 -24.38 -2.58 14.71
N SER A 381 -25.67 -2.31 14.58
CA SER A 381 -26.52 -1.96 15.71
C SER A 381 -26.61 -3.10 16.74
N ALA A 382 -26.74 -4.36 16.30
CA ALA A 382 -26.73 -5.51 17.20
C ALA A 382 -25.39 -5.63 17.97
N TYR A 383 -24.27 -5.40 17.29
CA TYR A 383 -22.95 -5.44 17.91
C TYR A 383 -22.72 -4.30 18.92
N ILE A 384 -23.20 -3.08 18.62
CA ILE A 384 -23.15 -1.95 19.57
C ILE A 384 -23.93 -2.30 20.85
N ASN A 385 -25.14 -2.85 20.72
CA ASN A 385 -25.95 -3.25 21.88
C ASN A 385 -25.25 -4.30 22.74
N GLU A 386 -24.52 -5.23 22.12
CA GLU A 386 -23.71 -6.22 22.85
C GLU A 386 -22.55 -5.58 23.62
N LEU A 387 -21.82 -4.65 22.99
CA LEU A 387 -20.74 -3.90 23.65
C LEU A 387 -21.26 -3.04 24.81
N GLU A 388 -22.41 -2.38 24.65
CA GLU A 388 -23.05 -1.61 25.72
C GLU A 388 -23.43 -2.50 26.91
N SER A 389 -23.94 -3.71 26.65
CA SER A 389 -24.24 -4.70 27.70
C SER A 389 -22.97 -5.13 28.45
N GLN A 390 -21.89 -5.44 27.74
CA GLN A 390 -20.61 -5.79 28.38
C GLN A 390 -20.04 -4.63 29.21
N LEU A 391 -20.13 -3.40 28.69
CA LEU A 391 -19.65 -2.21 29.39
C LEU A 391 -20.46 -1.93 30.66
N SER A 392 -21.76 -2.21 30.66
CA SER A 392 -22.61 -2.15 31.85
C SER A 392 -22.16 -3.16 32.92
N LEU A 393 -21.86 -4.40 32.53
CA LEU A 393 -21.36 -5.43 33.46
C LEU A 393 -20.00 -5.07 34.06
N ILE A 394 -19.10 -4.49 33.28
CA ILE A 394 -17.78 -4.04 33.77
C ILE A 394 -17.94 -2.89 34.76
N LYS A 395 -18.84 -1.93 34.48
CA LYS A 395 -19.13 -0.84 35.41
C LYS A 395 -19.69 -1.34 36.74
N GLU A 396 -20.67 -2.25 36.68
CA GLU A 396 -21.24 -2.84 37.90
C GLU A 396 -20.18 -3.57 38.73
N LYS A 397 -19.26 -4.29 38.09
CA LYS A 397 -18.15 -4.94 38.77
C LYS A 397 -17.15 -3.94 39.37
N ALA A 398 -16.84 -2.87 38.64
CA ALA A 398 -15.96 -1.82 39.15
C ALA A 398 -16.55 -1.12 40.38
N ASP A 399 -17.86 -0.83 40.38
CA ASP A 399 -18.56 -0.28 41.53
C ASP A 399 -18.53 -1.25 42.73
N GLN A 400 -18.70 -2.56 42.49
CA GLN A 400 -18.57 -3.59 43.53
C GLN A 400 -17.15 -3.66 44.11
N ASP A 401 -16.12 -3.62 43.25
CA ASP A 401 -14.72 -3.66 43.66
C ASP A 401 -14.35 -2.37 44.43
N GLU A 402 -14.87 -1.21 44.04
CA GLU A 402 -14.69 0.06 44.75
C GLU A 402 -15.34 0.01 46.14
N GLN A 403 -16.57 -0.50 46.25
CA GLN A 403 -17.24 -0.71 47.54
C GLN A 403 -16.45 -1.68 48.44
N ALA A 404 -15.92 -2.76 47.87
CA ALA A 404 -15.10 -3.72 48.61
C ALA A 404 -13.79 -3.06 49.12
N CYS A 405 -13.12 -2.26 48.28
CA CYS A 405 -11.91 -1.52 48.67
C CYS A 405 -12.19 -0.49 49.76
N ALA A 406 -13.31 0.25 49.66
CA ALA A 406 -13.72 1.22 50.66
C ALA A 406 -13.95 0.56 52.03
N LEU A 407 -14.62 -0.60 52.05
CA LEU A 407 -14.83 -1.38 53.26
C LEU A 407 -13.51 -1.90 53.86
N GLU A 408 -12.58 -2.36 53.02
CA GLU A 408 -11.27 -2.81 53.49
C GLU A 408 -10.44 -1.66 54.08
N LEU A 409 -10.52 -0.46 53.48
CA LEU A 409 -9.90 0.78 53.97
C LEU A 409 -10.47 1.19 55.33
N GLU A 410 -11.79 1.14 55.51
CA GLU A 410 -12.46 1.45 56.77
C GLU A 410 -12.03 0.46 57.88
N ASN A 411 -11.96 -0.82 57.56
CA ASN A 411 -11.46 -1.85 58.48
C ASN A 411 -9.99 -1.59 58.88
N LYS A 412 -9.12 -1.25 57.92
CA LYS A 412 -7.71 -0.91 58.21
C LYS A 412 -7.57 0.36 59.04
N ALA A 413 -8.37 1.39 58.77
CA ALA A 413 -8.38 2.62 59.55
C ALA A 413 -8.78 2.35 61.01
N THR A 414 -9.80 1.51 61.22
CA THR A 414 -10.22 1.08 62.56
C THR A 414 -9.11 0.33 63.30
N LEU A 415 -8.42 -0.60 62.62
CA LEU A 415 -7.29 -1.34 63.19
C LEU A 415 -6.12 -0.41 63.55
N PHE A 416 -5.83 0.57 62.69
CA PHE A 416 -4.78 1.57 62.93
C PHE A 416 -5.08 2.41 64.18
N GLN A 417 -6.33 2.85 64.34
CA GLN A 417 -6.76 3.60 65.52
C GLN A 417 -6.62 2.78 66.82
N GLN A 418 -6.96 1.49 66.79
CA GLN A 418 -6.72 0.58 67.93
C GLN A 418 -5.23 0.44 68.25
N GLN A 419 -4.36 0.42 67.24
CA GLN A 419 -2.92 0.37 67.44
C GLN A 419 -2.37 1.68 68.04
N GLU A 420 -2.87 2.83 67.63
CA GLU A 420 -2.51 4.12 68.23
C GLU A 420 -2.90 4.20 69.70
N GLU A 421 -4.11 3.76 70.06
CA GLU A 421 -4.55 3.70 71.47
C GLU A 421 -3.63 2.81 72.30
N LEU A 422 -3.27 1.62 71.78
CA LEU A 422 -2.34 0.70 72.44
C LEU A 422 -0.94 1.31 72.57
N LEU A 423 -0.49 2.08 71.56
CA LEU A 423 0.80 2.76 71.61
C LEU A 423 0.81 3.85 72.70
N ALA A 424 -0.26 4.64 72.78
CA ALA A 424 -0.42 5.67 73.80
C ALA A 424 -0.45 5.08 75.22
N GLU A 425 -1.10 3.94 75.41
CA GLU A 425 -1.09 3.20 76.67
C GLU A 425 0.33 2.75 77.04
N LYS A 426 1.09 2.20 76.07
CA LYS A 426 2.49 1.81 76.28
C LYS A 426 3.39 3.00 76.60
N ASP A 427 3.21 4.14 75.93
CA ASP A 427 3.98 5.36 76.20
C ASP A 427 3.70 5.90 77.60
N SER A 428 2.45 5.82 78.07
CA SER A 428 2.10 6.14 79.46
C SER A 428 2.83 5.25 80.45
N VAL A 429 2.86 3.93 80.21
CA VAL A 429 3.58 2.97 81.05
C VAL A 429 5.09 3.25 81.03
N ILE A 430 5.66 3.55 79.88
CA ILE A 430 7.08 3.91 79.75
C ILE A 430 7.38 5.18 80.57
N SER A 431 6.52 6.20 80.50
CA SER A 431 6.66 7.43 81.27
C SER A 431 6.64 7.18 82.78
N GLU A 432 5.72 6.34 83.25
CA GLU A 432 5.62 5.96 84.67
C GLU A 432 6.86 5.20 85.15
N LEU A 433 7.32 4.21 84.37
CA LEU A 433 8.55 3.47 84.65
C LEU A 433 9.79 4.37 84.62
N THR A 434 9.82 5.36 83.73
CA THR A 434 10.93 6.33 83.65
C THR A 434 10.96 7.20 84.90
N THR A 435 9.81 7.66 85.36
CA THR A 435 9.69 8.44 86.62
C THR A 435 10.16 7.61 87.82
N GLN A 436 9.72 6.36 87.92
CA GLN A 436 10.16 5.46 88.99
C GLN A 436 11.68 5.20 88.94
N LEU A 437 12.26 5.06 87.74
CA LEU A 437 13.70 4.94 87.56
C LEU A 437 14.45 6.18 88.04
N GLU A 438 13.95 7.38 87.74
CA GLU A 438 14.53 8.63 88.21
C GLU A 438 14.49 8.75 89.75
N GLU A 439 13.39 8.35 90.37
CA GLU A 439 13.25 8.31 91.83
C GLU A 439 14.27 7.34 92.46
N ILE A 440 14.38 6.12 91.94
CA ILE A 440 15.36 5.13 92.41
C ILE A 440 16.79 5.64 92.23
N GLN A 441 17.09 6.29 91.10
CA GLN A 441 18.41 6.89 90.86
C GLN A 441 18.70 8.02 91.86
N PHE A 442 17.70 8.84 92.20
CA PHE A 442 17.83 9.88 93.21
C PHE A 442 18.10 9.29 94.60
N GLU A 443 17.36 8.26 95.01
CA GLU A 443 17.59 7.55 96.26
C GLU A 443 18.99 6.93 96.30
N LEU A 444 19.40 6.24 95.23
CA LEU A 444 20.73 5.64 95.12
C LEU A 444 21.84 6.69 95.25
N ASN A 445 21.67 7.87 94.64
CA ASN A 445 22.62 8.97 94.74
C ASN A 445 22.69 9.53 96.17
N ASN A 446 21.56 9.65 96.87
CA ASN A 446 21.54 10.06 98.27
C ASN A 446 22.24 9.03 99.17
N VAL A 447 21.96 7.74 98.99
CA VAL A 447 22.64 6.66 99.73
C VAL A 447 24.15 6.67 99.45
N LYS A 448 24.57 6.85 98.20
CA LYS A 448 25.99 7.00 97.85
C LYS A 448 26.62 8.19 98.57
N LYS A 449 25.95 9.35 98.57
CA LYS A 449 26.43 10.57 99.23
C LYS A 449 26.57 10.37 100.75
N ASP A 450 25.59 9.71 101.36
CA ASP A 450 25.58 9.41 102.79
C ASP A 450 26.68 8.39 103.17
N PHE A 451 26.91 7.40 102.31
CA PHE A 451 28.00 6.43 102.47
C PHE A 451 29.38 7.10 102.32
N ILE A 452 29.55 7.98 101.33
CA ILE A 452 30.78 8.78 101.16
C ILE A 452 31.04 9.64 102.41
N ALA A 453 30.02 10.33 102.93
CA ALA A 453 30.14 11.15 104.13
C ALA A 453 30.56 10.34 105.38
N LYS A 454 30.00 9.13 105.54
CA LYS A 454 30.39 8.19 106.61
C LYS A 454 31.82 7.69 106.41
N LEU A 455 32.25 7.43 105.17
CA LEU A 455 33.61 7.02 104.86
C LEU A 455 34.61 8.13 105.19
N SER A 456 34.34 9.37 104.81
CA SER A 456 35.20 10.52 105.11
C SER A 456 35.32 10.79 106.61
N ALA A 457 34.22 10.63 107.38
CA ALA A 457 34.27 10.74 108.84
C ALA A 457 35.14 9.64 109.47
N LYS A 458 35.08 8.41 108.92
CA LYS A 458 35.95 7.31 109.36
C LYS A 458 37.42 7.55 108.98
N GLU A 459 37.69 8.17 107.85
CA GLU A 459 39.04 8.59 107.46
C GLU A 459 39.59 9.65 108.42
N GLU A 460 38.79 10.63 108.84
CA GLU A 460 39.14 11.60 109.88
C GLU A 460 39.41 10.94 111.24
N ASP A 461 38.55 10.00 111.68
CA ASP A 461 38.76 9.21 112.90
C ASP A 461 40.10 8.46 112.87
N VAL A 462 40.43 7.84 111.73
CA VAL A 462 41.70 7.12 111.53
C VAL A 462 42.89 8.07 111.58
N LEU A 463 42.75 9.28 111.04
CA LEU A 463 43.78 10.32 111.11
C LEU A 463 44.03 10.74 112.56
N LEU A 464 42.96 10.99 113.33
CA LEU A 464 43.03 11.36 114.73
C LEU A 464 43.67 10.25 115.58
N LEU A 465 43.30 8.98 115.34
CA LEU A 465 43.91 7.84 116.01
C LEU A 465 45.38 7.67 115.63
N LYS A 466 45.77 7.99 114.40
CA LYS A 466 47.19 8.04 113.99
C LYS A 466 47.96 9.11 114.75
N ASP A 467 47.42 10.31 114.87
CA ASP A 467 48.04 11.41 115.62
C ASP A 467 48.15 11.05 117.11
N GLN A 468 47.10 10.48 117.72
CA GLN A 468 47.14 10.00 119.10
C GLN A 468 48.16 8.87 119.30
N LEU A 469 48.27 7.95 118.34
CA LEU A 469 49.29 6.90 118.37
C LEU A 469 50.69 7.50 118.30
N GLN A 470 50.90 8.54 117.48
CA GLN A 470 52.16 9.25 117.35
C GLN A 470 52.52 10.03 118.62
N ASP A 471 51.55 10.70 119.25
CA ASP A 471 51.69 11.36 120.54
C ASP A 471 51.99 10.38 121.66
N MET A 472 51.28 9.25 121.75
CA MET A 472 51.60 8.19 122.71
C MET A 472 52.99 7.61 122.47
N LYS A 473 53.40 7.48 121.21
CA LYS A 473 54.75 6.99 120.87
C LYS A 473 55.82 7.99 121.32
N GLN A 474 55.58 9.29 121.14
CA GLN A 474 56.45 10.33 121.69
C GLN A 474 56.46 10.34 123.22
N GLN A 475 55.30 10.21 123.88
CA GLN A 475 55.21 10.12 125.33
C GLN A 475 55.91 8.87 125.85
N TYR A 476 55.81 7.73 125.17
CA TYR A 476 56.53 6.50 125.51
C TYR A 476 58.04 6.68 125.34
N ASP A 477 58.49 7.31 124.25
CA ASP A 477 59.90 7.65 124.05
C ASP A 477 60.41 8.64 125.13
N GLN A 478 59.57 9.60 125.53
CA GLN A 478 59.83 10.56 126.59
C GLN A 478 59.90 9.89 127.96
N LEU A 479 58.95 9.00 128.29
CA LEU A 479 58.96 8.21 129.51
C LEU A 479 60.15 7.25 129.54
N GLY A 480 60.56 6.71 128.38
CA GLY A 480 61.79 5.94 128.24
C GLY A 480 63.04 6.77 128.54
N LYS A 481 63.06 8.06 128.16
CA LYS A 481 64.12 9.00 128.53
C LYS A 481 64.06 9.39 130.01
N GLU A 482 62.89 9.69 130.55
CA GLU A 482 62.71 10.05 131.96
C GLU A 482 62.96 8.87 132.91
N LEU A 483 62.60 7.65 132.51
CA LEU A 483 62.95 6.43 133.23
C LEU A 483 64.46 6.22 133.23
N ASN A 484 65.15 6.47 132.11
CA ASN A 484 66.62 6.49 132.07
C ASN A 484 67.23 7.59 132.97
N GLU A 485 66.61 8.77 133.05
CA GLU A 485 67.04 9.83 133.98
C GLU A 485 66.74 9.53 135.45
N LEU A 486 65.61 8.88 135.75
CA LEU A 486 65.25 8.42 137.09
C LEU A 486 66.08 7.22 137.54
N MET A 487 66.41 6.30 136.63
CA MET A 487 67.39 5.24 136.87
C MET A 487 68.78 5.81 137.13
N ASN A 488 69.14 6.94 136.49
CA ASN A 488 70.37 7.67 136.82
C ASN A 488 70.31 8.44 138.16
N LYS A 489 69.12 8.82 138.66
CA LYS A 489 68.95 9.57 139.93
C LYS A 489 68.65 8.71 141.17
N LYS A 490 68.14 7.47 141.03
CA LYS A 490 67.80 6.54 142.14
C LYS A 490 68.90 5.55 142.53
N GLY A 491 70.09 5.64 141.95
CA GLY A 491 71.16 4.67 142.17
C GLY A 491 72.45 5.22 142.76
N PHE A 492 72.46 5.86 143.94
CA PHE A 492 73.65 5.86 144.81
C PHE A 492 73.37 6.29 146.27
N PHE A 493 73.20 5.31 147.15
CA PHE A 493 73.88 5.35 148.45
C PHE A 493 75.10 4.42 148.33
N GLN A 494 76.30 5.00 148.46
CA GLN A 494 77.58 4.41 148.90
C GLN A 494 78.18 3.13 148.23
N LYS A 495 79.41 3.31 147.68
CA LYS A 495 80.60 2.43 147.66
C LYS A 495 80.47 0.89 147.48
N LEU A 496 81.09 0.44 146.36
CA LEU A 496 82.05 -0.69 146.18
C LEU A 496 81.59 -2.18 146.02
N LYS A 497 82.11 -2.75 144.90
CA LYS A 497 82.47 -4.17 144.54
C LYS A 497 81.36 -5.04 143.93
N ARG A 498 81.56 -5.85 142.87
CA ARG A 498 82.78 -6.48 142.27
C ARG A 498 82.45 -7.14 140.90
N ASN A 499 83.46 -7.21 140.02
CA ASN A 499 83.82 -8.22 138.96
C ASN A 499 82.72 -9.14 138.39
N ASN A 500 82.57 -9.35 137.08
CA ASN A 500 83.53 -9.56 135.97
C ASN A 500 82.92 -9.03 134.66
#